data_AF-A0A350YLM3-F1
#
_entry.id   AF-A0A350YLM3-F1
#
_cell.length_a   1.000
_cell.length_b   1.000
_cell.length_c   1.000
_cell.angle_alpha   90.00
_cell.angle_beta   90.00
_cell.angle_gamma   90.00
#
_symmetry.space_group_name_H-M   'P 1'
#
loop_
_entity.id
_entity.type
_entity.pdbx_description
1 polymer ?
#
loop_
_entity_poly.entity_id
_entity_poly.type
_entity_poly.pdbx_seq_one_letter_code
_entity_poly.pdbx_strand_id
1 'polypeptide(L)'
;MNYTRRSFVKTAGIGSAALASWPYLSANPEAPSAQVLNPYNLVPVSLIIDDSTCLVNMAYYGIPQFAEVFPDQYKQDWRKLPREIPDSFVREFGEWCIENGVKGKYSIVPYPACTGWVSRFIPGWTERELKNSLDLVRKVILPNWDIHPEMVSHTRVIDITTGQPYPYATQEYMENWEWSQKKSADELAAYQAFALKILKEAGLPCEGLTTPGGYGGQNQNNLALSTLEAVREVYGAEIPHYFRDLYTEKEKSVAPQVLHASGLDGNDPECVVSILGCTGDWFGGWDGLVPGDANKFITGDLVSGRMVEVIESGEPAIMVCHWPGIYFNGEKTGFNILKEIKKRLDQKYDNLIWMKLSEIARYWAAKELTSISTDRNSIMINAPFSTPGFTIKLNSSFRNMGIRRAGEERPLVRLKDEKSFKGGTFYSDRNGTIICFDLDKGMNEVVMN
;
A
#
# COMPACT_ATOMS: atom_id res chain seq x y z
N MET A 1 38.59 -22.82 26.20
CA MET A 1 38.36 -23.67 25.00
C MET A 1 37.08 -24.46 25.19
N ASN A 2 36.22 -24.44 24.17
CA ASN A 2 35.22 -25.44 23.79
C ASN A 2 33.85 -25.54 24.51
N TYR A 3 32.86 -24.88 23.90
CA TYR A 3 31.69 -25.44 23.19
C TYR A 3 30.80 -26.56 23.81
N THR A 4 29.57 -26.15 24.17
CA THR A 4 28.23 -26.58 23.68
C THR A 4 27.70 -28.04 23.64
N ARG A 5 26.36 -28.09 23.89
CA ARG A 5 25.26 -28.89 23.29
C ARG A 5 25.04 -30.35 23.72
N ARG A 6 23.83 -30.63 24.25
CA ARG A 6 22.99 -31.80 23.88
C ARG A 6 21.50 -31.59 24.24
N SER A 7 20.66 -31.83 23.24
CA SER A 7 19.20 -31.95 23.24
C SER A 7 18.71 -33.30 23.77
N PHE A 8 17.49 -33.38 24.32
CA PHE A 8 16.59 -34.53 24.05
C PHE A 8 15.12 -34.26 24.44
N VAL A 9 14.20 -34.63 23.55
CA VAL A 9 12.73 -34.62 23.68
C VAL A 9 12.26 -36.04 24.03
N LYS A 10 11.22 -36.25 24.87
CA LYS A 10 10.00 -37.07 24.62
C LYS A 10 9.22 -37.59 25.86
N THR A 11 7.89 -37.42 25.78
CA THR A 11 6.78 -38.38 26.06
C THR A 11 6.07 -38.44 27.43
N ALA A 12 4.84 -37.91 27.43
CA ALA A 12 3.50 -38.46 27.77
C ALA A 12 3.22 -39.56 28.83
N GLY A 13 2.06 -39.43 29.51
CA GLY A 13 1.26 -40.50 30.18
C GLY A 13 0.45 -40.01 31.41
N ILE A 14 -0.83 -39.58 31.31
CA ILE A 14 -2.15 -40.28 31.44
C ILE A 14 -2.68 -40.53 32.90
N GLY A 15 -3.95 -40.13 33.16
CA GLY A 15 -4.89 -40.75 34.12
C GLY A 15 -5.82 -39.77 34.89
N SER A 16 -7.03 -39.42 34.42
CA SER A 16 -8.39 -40.00 34.74
C SER A 16 -8.92 -39.69 36.17
N ALA A 17 -10.20 -39.40 36.50
CA ALA A 17 -11.47 -39.03 35.87
C ALA A 17 -12.49 -38.78 37.03
N ALA A 18 -13.48 -37.89 36.90
CA ALA A 18 -14.77 -37.99 37.60
C ALA A 18 -15.87 -37.17 36.92
N LEU A 19 -17.01 -37.82 36.70
CA LEU A 19 -18.21 -37.40 35.99
C LEU A 19 -19.22 -36.70 36.92
N ALA A 20 -19.99 -35.75 36.37
CA ALA A 20 -21.37 -35.50 36.78
C ALA A 20 -22.19 -34.99 35.58
N SER A 21 -23.35 -35.60 35.34
CA SER A 21 -24.21 -35.41 34.17
C SER A 21 -25.57 -34.77 34.52
N TRP A 22 -25.87 -33.64 33.85
CA TRP A 22 -27.15 -33.16 33.27
C TRP A 22 -28.42 -32.94 34.13
N PRO A 23 -29.47 -32.22 33.65
CA PRO A 23 -29.61 -31.37 32.45
C PRO A 23 -30.25 -29.97 32.73
N TYR A 24 -29.80 -28.92 32.05
CA TYR A 24 -30.70 -27.84 31.63
C TYR A 24 -30.35 -27.48 30.19
N LEU A 25 -31.22 -27.92 29.28
CA LEU A 25 -31.39 -27.34 27.96
C LEU A 25 -31.88 -25.89 28.15
N SER A 26 -30.95 -24.95 28.35
CA SER A 26 -31.06 -23.69 27.65
C SER A 26 -30.27 -23.87 26.37
N ALA A 27 -30.96 -24.06 25.24
CA ALA A 27 -30.37 -23.64 23.98
C ALA A 27 -30.13 -22.14 24.11
N ASN A 28 -28.96 -21.74 24.59
CA ASN A 28 -28.42 -20.44 24.24
C ASN A 28 -28.27 -20.53 22.72
N PRO A 29 -29.03 -19.78 21.89
CA PRO A 29 -28.57 -19.54 20.54
C PRO A 29 -27.13 -19.02 20.68
N GLU A 30 -26.18 -19.79 20.13
CA GLU A 30 -24.78 -19.38 20.11
C GLU A 30 -24.72 -17.99 19.46
N ALA A 31 -23.94 -17.08 20.04
CA ALA A 31 -23.73 -15.77 19.46
C ALA A 31 -23.21 -15.95 18.02
N PRO A 32 -23.67 -15.13 17.05
CA PRO A 32 -23.22 -15.26 15.68
C PRO A 32 -21.70 -15.05 15.61
N SER A 33 -21.01 -15.80 14.75
CA SER A 33 -19.61 -15.49 14.44
C SER A 33 -19.54 -14.33 13.47
N ALA A 34 -18.57 -13.43 13.68
CA ALA A 34 -18.33 -12.27 12.82
C ALA A 34 -16.97 -12.40 12.12
N GLN A 35 -16.97 -12.19 10.80
CA GLN A 35 -15.75 -12.13 9.97
C GLN A 35 -15.70 -10.79 9.26
N VAL A 36 -14.58 -10.07 9.39
CA VAL A 36 -14.35 -8.84 8.61
C VAL A 36 -13.96 -9.21 7.17
N LEU A 37 -14.70 -8.68 6.21
CA LEU A 37 -14.46 -8.86 4.77
C LEU A 37 -13.59 -7.73 4.21
N ASN A 38 -13.45 -7.69 2.88
CA ASN A 38 -12.83 -6.56 2.18
C ASN A 38 -13.77 -5.34 2.16
N PRO A 39 -13.24 -4.12 1.92
CA PRO A 39 -14.04 -2.90 1.92
C PRO A 39 -15.19 -3.02 0.93
N TYR A 40 -16.40 -2.71 1.38
CA TYR A 40 -17.63 -2.84 0.58
C TYR A 40 -17.88 -4.24 -0.01
N ASN A 41 -17.25 -5.28 0.53
CA ASN A 41 -17.22 -6.62 -0.09
C ASN A 41 -16.61 -6.64 -1.51
N LEU A 42 -15.72 -5.70 -1.83
CA LEU A 42 -15.03 -5.57 -3.11
C LEU A 42 -13.53 -5.83 -2.95
N VAL A 43 -12.89 -6.46 -3.92
CA VAL A 43 -11.44 -6.71 -3.88
C VAL A 43 -10.68 -5.42 -4.19
N PRO A 44 -9.78 -4.95 -3.30
CA PRO A 44 -8.96 -3.77 -3.58
C PRO A 44 -7.98 -4.01 -4.74
N VAL A 45 -7.89 -3.03 -5.62
CA VAL A 45 -6.90 -2.96 -6.71
C VAL A 45 -6.17 -1.63 -6.63
N SER A 46 -4.87 -1.64 -6.90
CA SER A 46 -4.05 -0.43 -6.86
C SER A 46 -2.86 -0.52 -7.82
N LEU A 47 -2.24 0.62 -8.11
CA LEU A 47 -0.99 0.70 -8.88
C LEU A 47 0.06 1.49 -8.09
N ILE A 48 1.25 0.92 -7.97
CA ILE A 48 2.44 1.58 -7.44
C ILE A 48 3.31 2.00 -8.61
N ILE A 49 3.58 3.29 -8.68
CA ILE A 49 4.50 3.88 -9.66
C ILE A 49 5.72 4.40 -8.92
N ASP A 50 6.84 3.74 -9.16
CA ASP A 50 8.17 4.12 -8.68
C ASP A 50 8.90 4.95 -9.74
N ASP A 51 10.02 5.57 -9.36
CA ASP A 51 10.88 6.41 -10.23
C ASP A 51 10.20 7.64 -10.86
N SER A 52 8.96 7.93 -10.49
CA SER A 52 8.26 9.13 -10.93
C SER A 52 8.77 10.37 -10.17
N THR A 53 8.84 11.49 -10.89
CA THR A 53 9.16 12.81 -10.34
C THR A 53 8.85 13.89 -11.40
N CYS A 54 9.02 15.17 -11.04
CA CYS A 54 8.84 16.28 -11.96
C CYS A 54 10.00 16.36 -12.95
N LEU A 55 9.70 16.36 -14.25
CA LEU A 55 10.60 16.67 -15.38
C LEU A 55 11.79 15.71 -15.60
N VAL A 56 12.25 14.98 -14.59
CA VAL A 56 13.45 14.16 -14.66
C VAL A 56 13.10 12.72 -15.04
N ASN A 57 13.76 12.18 -16.06
CA ASN A 57 13.75 10.74 -16.30
C ASN A 57 14.79 10.06 -15.39
N MET A 58 14.33 9.43 -14.32
CA MET A 58 15.19 8.76 -13.34
C MET A 58 16.13 7.73 -13.97
N ALA A 59 15.68 6.95 -14.95
CA ALA A 59 16.54 5.96 -15.60
C ALA A 59 17.72 6.60 -16.35
N TYR A 60 17.50 7.72 -17.05
CA TYR A 60 18.57 8.43 -17.77
C TYR A 60 19.70 8.86 -16.84
N TYR A 61 19.37 9.42 -15.68
CA TYR A 61 20.36 9.96 -14.74
C TYR A 61 20.86 8.94 -13.71
N GLY A 62 20.06 7.93 -13.38
CA GLY A 62 20.36 6.91 -12.37
C GLY A 62 21.28 5.81 -12.90
N ILE A 63 21.02 5.27 -14.09
CA ILE A 63 21.84 4.20 -14.70
C ILE A 63 23.35 4.50 -14.68
N PRO A 64 23.84 5.68 -15.14
CA PRO A 64 25.27 5.96 -15.12
C PRO A 64 25.86 6.01 -13.70
N GLN A 65 25.07 6.43 -12.69
CA GLN A 65 25.53 6.44 -11.29
C GLN A 65 25.60 5.02 -10.73
N PHE A 66 24.65 4.16 -11.06
CA PHE A 66 24.71 2.75 -10.71
C PHE A 66 25.88 2.05 -11.41
N ALA A 67 26.15 2.37 -12.68
CA ALA A 67 27.29 1.84 -13.43
C ALA A 67 28.65 2.30 -12.90
N GLU A 68 28.75 3.47 -12.27
CA GLU A 68 29.97 3.92 -11.59
C GLU A 68 30.35 2.96 -10.44
N VAL A 69 29.35 2.47 -9.70
CA VAL A 69 29.54 1.56 -8.56
C VAL A 69 29.59 0.09 -8.98
N PHE A 70 28.80 -0.28 -9.99
CA PHE A 70 28.56 -1.66 -10.42
C PHE A 70 28.66 -1.80 -11.96
N PRO A 71 29.83 -1.54 -12.55
CA PRO A 71 29.99 -1.46 -14.02
C PRO A 71 29.66 -2.76 -14.74
N ASP A 72 29.81 -3.92 -14.08
CA ASP A 72 29.50 -5.22 -14.67
C ASP A 72 28.02 -5.56 -14.69
N GLN A 73 27.22 -4.90 -13.84
CA GLN A 73 25.78 -5.14 -13.68
C GLN A 73 24.93 -4.13 -14.46
N TYR A 74 25.38 -2.88 -14.58
CA TYR A 74 24.65 -1.80 -15.23
C TYR A 74 25.27 -1.46 -16.58
N LYS A 75 24.81 -2.15 -17.63
CA LYS A 75 25.31 -2.05 -19.02
C LYS A 75 24.32 -1.41 -19.98
N GLN A 76 23.19 -0.92 -19.47
CA GLN A 76 22.13 -0.30 -20.26
C GLN A 76 22.67 0.92 -21.03
N ASP A 77 22.24 1.07 -22.27
CA ASP A 77 22.56 2.23 -23.12
C ASP A 77 21.65 3.42 -22.76
N TRP A 78 21.86 3.96 -21.56
CA TRP A 78 21.04 5.04 -20.98
C TRP A 78 20.99 6.31 -21.83
N ARG A 79 21.96 6.52 -22.73
CA ARG A 79 21.99 7.69 -23.64
C ARG A 79 20.87 7.67 -24.67
N LYS A 80 20.23 6.52 -24.91
CA LYS A 80 19.03 6.40 -25.75
C LYS A 80 17.78 6.90 -25.07
N LEU A 81 17.77 6.94 -23.74
CA LEU A 81 16.63 7.38 -22.97
C LEU A 81 16.49 8.91 -23.08
N PRO A 82 15.27 9.45 -23.13
CA PRO A 82 15.08 10.90 -23.04
C PRO A 82 15.47 11.38 -21.65
N ARG A 83 16.03 12.60 -21.56
CA ARG A 83 16.38 13.24 -20.28
C ARG A 83 15.15 13.53 -19.41
N GLU A 84 14.02 13.74 -20.06
CA GLU A 84 12.77 14.17 -19.46
C GLU A 84 11.65 13.19 -19.82
N ILE A 85 10.78 12.94 -18.84
CA ILE A 85 9.44 12.43 -19.10
C ILE A 85 8.49 13.64 -19.05
N PRO A 86 7.89 14.05 -20.18
CA PRO A 86 7.29 15.37 -20.31
C PRO A 86 5.96 15.49 -19.56
N ASP A 87 5.67 16.69 -19.07
CA ASP A 87 4.40 17.03 -18.42
C ASP A 87 3.18 16.74 -19.31
N SER A 88 3.31 16.80 -20.64
CA SER A 88 2.24 16.41 -21.56
C SER A 88 1.83 14.95 -21.37
N PHE A 89 2.78 14.06 -21.07
CA PHE A 89 2.50 12.67 -20.77
C PHE A 89 1.92 12.50 -19.37
N VAL A 90 2.44 13.21 -18.36
CA VAL A 90 1.90 13.22 -16.99
C VAL A 90 0.41 13.63 -17.01
N ARG A 91 0.08 14.66 -17.80
CA ARG A 91 -1.30 15.12 -18.00
C ARG A 91 -2.17 14.04 -18.62
N GLU A 92 -1.76 13.49 -19.76
CA GLU A 92 -2.51 12.44 -20.46
C GLU A 92 -2.75 11.22 -19.55
N PHE A 93 -1.71 10.78 -18.83
CA PHE A 93 -1.81 9.68 -17.88
C PHE A 93 -2.81 9.97 -16.77
N GLY A 94 -2.66 11.12 -16.09
CA GLY A 94 -3.49 11.43 -14.94
C GLY A 94 -4.95 11.73 -15.30
N GLU A 95 -5.20 12.43 -16.41
CA GLU A 95 -6.56 12.65 -16.93
C GLU A 95 -7.24 11.32 -17.29
N TRP A 96 -6.53 10.41 -17.95
CA TRP A 96 -7.04 9.06 -18.21
C TRP A 96 -7.33 8.28 -16.91
N CYS A 97 -6.47 8.37 -15.91
CA CYS A 97 -6.69 7.71 -14.62
C CYS A 97 -7.91 8.27 -13.88
N ILE A 98 -8.17 9.57 -13.96
CA ILE A 98 -9.39 10.20 -13.42
C ILE A 98 -10.62 9.63 -14.13
N GLU A 99 -10.63 9.61 -15.45
CA GLU A 99 -11.75 9.10 -16.26
C GLU A 99 -12.03 7.62 -16.02
N ASN A 100 -11.00 6.83 -15.73
CA ASN A 100 -11.10 5.37 -15.57
C ASN A 100 -11.11 4.92 -14.09
N GLY A 101 -11.12 5.86 -13.15
CA GLY A 101 -11.13 5.59 -11.71
C GLY A 101 -9.89 4.86 -11.19
N VAL A 102 -8.78 4.86 -11.93
CA VAL A 102 -7.53 4.21 -11.52
C VAL A 102 -6.88 5.03 -10.41
N LYS A 103 -6.50 4.34 -9.33
CA LYS A 103 -5.87 4.92 -8.14
C LYS A 103 -4.61 4.17 -7.75
N GLY A 104 -3.79 4.82 -6.92
CA GLY A 104 -2.70 4.14 -6.25
C GLY A 104 -1.68 5.08 -5.62
N LYS A 105 -0.40 4.85 -5.86
CA LYS A 105 0.71 5.67 -5.37
C LYS A 105 1.64 6.09 -6.49
N TYR A 106 2.09 7.34 -6.44
CA TYR A 106 2.99 7.99 -7.39
C TYR A 106 4.22 8.50 -6.62
N SER A 107 5.43 8.09 -7.02
CA SER A 107 6.65 8.67 -6.45
C SER A 107 6.77 10.14 -6.85
N ILE A 108 7.30 10.95 -5.93
CA ILE A 108 8.04 12.15 -6.27
C ILE A 108 9.38 12.02 -5.58
N VAL A 109 10.42 11.62 -6.33
CA VAL A 109 11.78 11.58 -5.79
C VAL A 109 12.20 13.03 -5.47
N PRO A 110 12.55 13.39 -4.22
CA PRO A 110 12.81 14.78 -3.81
C PRO A 110 14.03 15.46 -4.46
N TYR A 111 15.11 14.72 -4.67
CA TYR A 111 16.37 15.14 -5.29
C TYR A 111 16.77 14.15 -6.40
N PRO A 112 15.96 14.02 -7.45
CA PRO A 112 16.01 12.89 -8.39
C PRO A 112 17.39 12.73 -9.00
N ALA A 113 18.03 11.59 -8.73
CA ALA A 113 19.37 11.26 -9.21
C ALA A 113 20.41 12.37 -8.96
N CYS A 114 20.28 13.12 -7.86
CA CYS A 114 21.14 14.26 -7.53
C CYS A 114 21.15 15.38 -8.60
N THR A 115 20.10 15.51 -9.41
CA THR A 115 20.04 16.50 -10.51
C THR A 115 19.63 17.89 -10.03
N GLY A 116 18.69 18.00 -9.09
CA GLY A 116 18.33 19.22 -8.35
C GLY A 116 17.14 18.98 -7.43
N TRP A 117 16.76 19.96 -6.61
CA TRP A 117 15.69 19.79 -5.61
C TRP A 117 14.33 20.09 -6.22
N VAL A 118 13.39 19.16 -6.11
CA VAL A 118 12.01 19.35 -6.57
C VAL A 118 11.33 20.53 -5.86
N SER A 119 11.64 20.79 -4.58
CA SER A 119 11.07 21.92 -3.85
C SER A 119 11.69 23.29 -4.18
N ARG A 120 12.79 23.34 -4.94
CA ARG A 120 13.57 24.58 -5.16
C ARG A 120 13.88 24.83 -6.62
N PHE A 121 14.74 24.00 -7.21
CA PHE A 121 15.27 24.20 -8.55
C PHE A 121 15.96 22.94 -9.06
N ILE A 122 15.72 22.60 -10.32
CA ILE A 122 16.41 21.54 -11.05
C ILE A 122 17.13 22.16 -12.27
N PRO A 123 18.48 22.22 -12.25
CA PRO A 123 19.27 22.62 -13.42
C PRO A 123 18.84 21.90 -14.70
N GLY A 124 18.65 22.67 -15.77
CA GLY A 124 18.14 22.17 -17.06
C GLY A 124 16.71 22.66 -17.36
N TRP A 125 15.96 23.06 -16.33
CA TRP A 125 14.62 23.62 -16.44
C TRP A 125 14.53 24.97 -15.76
N THR A 126 13.59 25.79 -16.18
CA THR A 126 13.25 27.05 -15.50
C THR A 126 12.46 26.77 -14.23
N GLU A 127 12.56 27.67 -13.25
CA GLU A 127 11.71 27.63 -12.04
C GLU A 127 10.21 27.57 -12.38
N ARG A 128 9.80 28.25 -13.46
CA ARG A 128 8.42 28.23 -13.94
C ARG A 128 8.01 26.85 -14.45
N GLU A 129 8.87 26.15 -15.18
CA GLU A 129 8.59 24.78 -15.65
C GLU A 129 8.44 23.81 -14.48
N LEU A 130 9.36 23.85 -13.50
CA LEU A 130 9.27 23.03 -12.30
C LEU A 130 7.98 23.32 -11.50
N LYS A 131 7.66 24.61 -11.33
CA LYS A 131 6.41 25.01 -10.66
C LYS A 131 5.17 24.52 -11.40
N ASN A 132 5.16 24.60 -12.74
CA ASN A 132 4.06 24.12 -13.56
C ASN A 132 3.90 22.59 -13.46
N SER A 133 5.00 21.85 -13.43
CA SER A 133 5.01 20.39 -13.25
C SER A 133 4.44 20.00 -11.88
N LEU A 134 4.86 20.69 -10.80
CA LEU A 134 4.28 20.50 -9.47
C LEU A 134 2.79 20.87 -9.41
N ASP A 135 2.39 21.97 -10.06
CA ASP A 135 0.99 22.38 -10.15
C ASP A 135 0.15 21.34 -10.93
N LEU A 136 0.74 20.67 -11.93
CA LEU A 136 0.13 19.57 -12.64
C LEU A 136 -0.05 18.34 -11.73
N VAL A 137 0.99 17.93 -11.01
CA VAL A 137 0.92 16.83 -10.04
C VAL A 137 -0.20 17.08 -9.02
N ARG A 138 -0.25 18.26 -8.41
CA ARG A 138 -1.28 18.61 -7.41
C ARG A 138 -2.70 18.55 -7.97
N LYS A 139 -2.91 18.93 -9.22
CA LYS A 139 -4.25 19.04 -9.82
C LYS A 139 -4.74 17.74 -10.44
N VAL A 140 -3.84 16.99 -11.08
CA VAL A 140 -4.22 15.89 -11.97
C VAL A 140 -3.77 14.53 -11.43
N ILE A 141 -2.68 14.46 -10.66
CA ILE A 141 -2.21 13.21 -10.05
C ILE A 141 -2.77 13.07 -8.63
N LEU A 142 -2.62 14.08 -7.77
CA LEU A 142 -3.01 13.99 -6.35
C LEU A 142 -4.44 13.46 -6.06
N PRO A 143 -5.49 13.77 -6.86
CA PRO A 143 -6.84 13.28 -6.56
C PRO A 143 -6.93 11.76 -6.43
N ASN A 144 -6.23 11.01 -7.28
CA ASN A 144 -6.31 9.54 -7.33
C ASN A 144 -5.06 8.82 -6.79
N TRP A 145 -4.03 9.57 -6.42
CA TRP A 145 -2.73 9.00 -6.08
C TRP A 145 -2.24 9.51 -4.72
N ASP A 146 -1.68 8.64 -3.90
CA ASP A 146 -0.80 9.05 -2.79
C ASP A 146 0.55 9.47 -3.36
N ILE A 147 1.15 10.51 -2.79
CA ILE A 147 2.52 10.91 -3.13
C ILE A 147 3.45 10.35 -2.06
N HIS A 148 4.43 9.57 -2.48
CA HIS A 148 5.51 9.11 -1.60
C HIS A 148 6.86 9.67 -2.06
N PRO A 149 7.79 9.93 -1.13
CA PRO A 149 9.19 9.95 -1.49
C PRO A 149 9.67 8.53 -1.81
N GLU A 150 10.70 8.43 -2.62
CA GLU A 150 11.46 7.20 -2.82
C GLU A 150 12.86 7.38 -2.26
N MET A 151 12.88 7.62 -0.94
CA MET A 151 13.95 8.29 -0.21
C MET A 151 14.29 9.67 -0.80
N VAL A 152 15.55 10.11 -0.76
CA VAL A 152 15.91 11.48 -1.13
C VAL A 152 16.28 11.57 -2.59
N SER A 153 17.21 10.75 -3.07
CA SER A 153 17.75 10.85 -4.43
C SER A 153 17.50 9.64 -5.32
N HIS A 154 17.10 8.52 -4.72
CA HIS A 154 17.04 7.19 -5.31
C HIS A 154 18.38 6.73 -5.92
N THR A 155 19.49 7.35 -5.55
CA THR A 155 20.82 7.01 -6.08
C THR A 155 21.84 7.11 -4.97
N ARG A 156 22.59 8.21 -4.90
CA ARG A 156 23.56 8.49 -3.84
C ARG A 156 22.87 8.98 -2.58
N VAL A 157 23.32 8.50 -1.44
CA VAL A 157 22.85 8.98 -0.14
C VAL A 157 23.23 10.46 0.02
N ILE A 158 22.30 11.23 0.53
CA ILE A 158 22.49 12.65 0.84
C ILE A 158 22.95 12.81 2.29
N ASP A 159 24.02 13.55 2.52
CA ASP A 159 24.35 14.01 3.86
C ASP A 159 23.33 15.09 4.26
N ILE A 160 22.41 14.74 5.16
CA ILE A 160 21.34 15.63 5.60
C ILE A 160 21.83 16.87 6.37
N THR A 161 23.10 16.89 6.79
CA THR A 161 23.73 18.06 7.42
C THR A 161 24.14 19.10 6.39
N THR A 162 24.66 18.66 5.24
CA THR A 162 25.18 19.54 4.19
C THR A 162 24.21 19.71 3.02
N GLY A 163 23.23 18.80 2.90
CA GLY A 163 22.37 18.66 1.74
C GLY A 163 23.09 18.13 0.49
N GLN A 164 24.34 17.68 0.58
CA GLN A 164 25.08 17.22 -0.59
C GLN A 164 25.13 15.68 -0.64
N PRO A 165 25.20 15.07 -1.83
CA PRO A 165 25.49 13.65 -1.92
C PRO A 165 26.86 13.36 -1.29
N TYR A 166 26.98 12.23 -0.60
CA TYR A 166 28.30 11.79 -0.16
C TYR A 166 29.26 11.67 -1.36
N PRO A 167 30.55 12.03 -1.18
CA PRO A 167 31.49 12.13 -2.30
C PRO A 167 31.88 10.75 -2.86
N TYR A 168 31.57 9.66 -2.16
CA TYR A 168 31.99 8.31 -2.48
C TYR A 168 30.94 7.58 -3.32
N ALA A 169 31.31 7.12 -4.53
CA ALA A 169 30.53 6.14 -5.30
C ALA A 169 30.86 4.72 -4.84
N THR A 170 30.42 4.34 -3.64
CA THR A 170 30.49 2.95 -3.16
C THR A 170 29.12 2.48 -2.72
N GLN A 171 28.94 1.16 -2.59
CA GLN A 171 27.66 0.56 -2.20
C GLN A 171 27.14 1.11 -0.86
N GLU A 172 28.04 1.47 0.05
CA GLU A 172 27.74 2.03 1.39
C GLU A 172 27.12 3.43 1.34
N TYR A 173 27.24 4.12 0.20
CA TYR A 173 26.73 5.47 -0.01
C TYR A 173 25.71 5.54 -1.15
N MET A 174 25.10 4.39 -1.49
CA MET A 174 23.96 4.32 -2.40
C MET A 174 22.69 3.94 -1.63
N GLU A 175 21.61 4.70 -1.82
CA GLU A 175 20.34 4.50 -1.10
C GLU A 175 19.76 3.11 -1.36
N ASN A 176 19.87 2.64 -2.59
CA ASN A 176 19.36 1.33 -3.05
C ASN A 176 20.12 0.12 -2.47
N TRP A 177 21.25 0.31 -1.77
CA TRP A 177 22.10 -0.79 -1.30
C TRP A 177 22.47 -0.69 0.19
N GLU A 178 23.75 -0.58 0.53
CA GLU A 178 24.27 -0.99 1.83
C GLU A 178 24.04 0.05 2.93
N TRP A 179 23.81 1.32 2.57
CA TRP A 179 23.74 2.43 3.52
C TRP A 179 22.75 2.19 4.66
N SER A 180 21.55 1.71 4.34
CA SER A 180 20.42 1.57 5.28
C SER A 180 20.42 0.26 6.06
N GLN A 181 21.25 -0.72 5.69
CA GLN A 181 21.12 -2.10 6.16
C GLN A 181 21.47 -2.31 7.63
N LYS A 182 22.22 -1.37 8.23
CA LYS A 182 22.72 -1.48 9.61
C LYS A 182 22.43 -0.25 10.48
N LYS A 183 21.62 0.67 9.95
CA LYS A 183 21.25 1.93 10.61
C LYS A 183 20.26 1.68 11.75
N SER A 184 20.33 2.48 12.80
CA SER A 184 19.28 2.50 13.83
C SER A 184 17.96 3.01 13.26
N ALA A 185 16.86 2.80 13.98
CA ALA A 185 15.58 3.41 13.66
C ALA A 185 15.72 4.94 13.59
N ASP A 186 16.36 5.58 14.58
CA ASP A 186 16.57 7.03 14.63
C ASP A 186 17.34 7.56 13.41
N GLU A 187 18.40 6.87 12.98
CA GLU A 187 19.18 7.28 11.79
C GLU A 187 18.35 7.19 10.50
N LEU A 188 17.56 6.12 10.36
CA LEU A 188 16.65 5.97 9.22
C LEU A 188 15.51 6.99 9.28
N ALA A 189 14.97 7.27 10.46
CA ALA A 189 13.87 8.20 10.67
C ALA A 189 14.31 9.62 10.31
N ALA A 190 15.51 10.04 10.74
CA ALA A 190 16.07 11.34 10.38
C ALA A 190 16.22 11.49 8.85
N TYR A 191 16.66 10.45 8.17
CA TYR A 191 16.82 10.45 6.71
C TYR A 191 15.49 10.48 5.96
N GLN A 192 14.53 9.65 6.38
CA GLN A 192 13.18 9.63 5.83
C GLN A 192 12.47 10.97 6.08
N ALA A 193 12.59 11.52 7.29
CA ALA A 193 12.05 12.83 7.65
C ALA A 193 12.64 13.93 6.76
N PHE A 194 13.92 13.85 6.39
CA PHE A 194 14.54 14.78 5.44
C PHE A 194 13.87 14.71 4.06
N ALA A 195 13.67 13.51 3.50
CA ALA A 195 12.95 13.31 2.24
C ALA A 195 11.51 13.87 2.33
N LEU A 196 10.79 13.54 3.40
CA LEU A 196 9.41 13.97 3.67
C LEU A 196 9.29 15.50 3.79
N LYS A 197 10.25 16.15 4.47
CA LYS A 197 10.30 17.61 4.62
C LYS A 197 10.44 18.31 3.27
N ILE A 198 11.22 17.76 2.33
CA ILE A 198 11.33 18.33 0.97
C ILE A 198 10.00 18.22 0.22
N LEU A 199 9.28 17.10 0.31
CA LEU A 199 7.93 17.01 -0.27
C LEU A 199 6.95 17.99 0.37
N LYS A 200 7.09 18.23 1.67
CA LYS A 200 6.26 19.19 2.41
C LYS A 200 6.54 20.62 1.97
N GLU A 201 7.81 20.97 1.77
CA GLU A 201 8.24 22.24 1.15
C GLU A 201 7.68 22.37 -0.27
N ALA A 202 7.65 21.28 -1.03
CA ALA A 202 7.00 21.22 -2.34
C ALA A 202 5.46 21.20 -2.27
N GLY A 203 4.84 21.37 -1.10
CA GLY A 203 3.38 21.45 -0.95
C GLY A 203 2.64 20.20 -1.42
N LEU A 204 3.22 19.02 -1.20
CA LEU A 204 2.62 17.72 -1.51
C LEU A 204 2.27 17.03 -0.18
N PRO A 205 1.05 16.49 -0.01
CA PRO A 205 0.72 15.70 1.17
C PRO A 205 1.34 14.31 1.06
N CYS A 206 1.58 13.68 2.21
CA CYS A 206 2.25 12.38 2.27
C CYS A 206 1.81 11.64 3.54
N GLU A 207 1.38 10.38 3.40
CA GLU A 207 1.03 9.49 4.53
C GLU A 207 1.88 8.21 4.55
N GLY A 208 2.85 8.09 3.64
CA GLY A 208 3.72 6.93 3.56
C GLY A 208 5.01 7.20 2.79
N LEU A 209 5.80 6.15 2.58
CA LEU A 209 7.04 6.22 1.80
C LEU A 209 7.23 4.98 0.93
N THR A 210 8.10 5.08 -0.07
CA THR A 210 8.60 3.94 -0.82
C THR A 210 10.11 3.82 -0.62
N THR A 211 10.60 2.59 -0.52
CA THR A 211 12.03 2.32 -0.40
C THR A 211 12.63 2.02 -1.79
N PRO A 212 13.71 2.70 -2.20
CA PRO A 212 14.37 2.40 -3.46
C PRO A 212 15.14 1.08 -3.34
N GLY A 213 14.94 0.18 -4.30
CA GLY A 213 15.71 -1.05 -4.45
C GLY A 213 15.85 -1.85 -3.14
N GLY A 214 17.07 -1.98 -2.64
CA GLY A 214 17.39 -2.73 -1.43
C GLY A 214 17.20 -1.98 -0.11
N TYR A 215 16.79 -0.70 -0.11
CA TYR A 215 16.77 0.13 1.10
C TYR A 215 15.98 -0.53 2.24
N GLY A 216 16.64 -0.71 3.39
CA GLY A 216 16.06 -1.35 4.59
C GLY A 216 15.76 -2.85 4.44
N GLY A 217 16.14 -3.50 3.33
CA GLY A 217 15.81 -4.88 3.03
C GLY A 217 16.30 -5.91 4.05
N GLN A 218 17.47 -5.70 4.65
CA GLN A 218 18.05 -6.50 5.73
C GLN A 218 17.79 -5.88 7.12
N ASN A 219 17.04 -4.77 7.18
CA ASN A 219 16.83 -3.94 8.37
C ASN A 219 15.34 -3.61 8.58
N GLN A 220 14.45 -4.56 8.26
CA GLN A 220 13.02 -4.29 8.09
C GLN A 220 12.33 -3.78 9.36
N ASN A 221 12.74 -4.26 10.54
CA ASN A 221 12.18 -3.78 11.80
C ASN A 221 12.48 -2.28 12.04
N ASN A 222 13.74 -1.86 11.80
CA ASN A 222 14.08 -0.45 11.93
C ASN A 222 13.48 0.38 10.80
N LEU A 223 13.32 -0.18 9.59
CA LEU A 223 12.57 0.47 8.51
C LEU A 223 11.12 0.78 8.91
N ALA A 224 10.42 -0.19 9.51
CA ALA A 224 9.04 0.00 9.95
C ALA A 224 8.94 1.03 11.09
N LEU A 225 9.78 0.91 12.12
CA LEU A 225 9.83 1.88 13.24
C LEU A 225 10.17 3.30 12.76
N SER A 226 11.19 3.43 11.91
CA SER A 226 11.57 4.74 11.37
C SER A 226 10.47 5.36 10.52
N THR A 227 9.76 4.55 9.73
CA THR A 227 8.62 5.02 8.93
C THR A 227 7.50 5.55 9.83
N LEU A 228 7.15 4.79 10.89
CA LEU A 228 6.15 5.20 11.87
C LEU A 228 6.48 6.59 12.44
N GLU A 229 7.72 6.75 12.92
CA GLU A 229 8.19 7.99 13.55
C GLU A 229 8.24 9.15 12.55
N ALA A 230 8.95 8.99 11.43
CA ALA A 230 9.22 10.07 10.49
C ALA A 230 7.95 10.62 9.83
N VAL A 231 7.02 9.75 9.43
CA VAL A 231 5.78 10.17 8.78
C VAL A 231 4.86 10.87 9.78
N ARG A 232 4.76 10.38 11.02
CA ARG A 232 4.02 11.06 12.10
C ARG A 232 4.64 12.40 12.47
N GLU A 233 5.96 12.49 12.63
CA GLU A 233 6.66 13.73 12.94
C GLU A 233 6.41 14.80 11.87
N VAL A 234 6.57 14.45 10.59
CA VAL A 234 6.54 15.44 9.51
C VAL A 234 5.12 15.80 9.09
N TYR A 235 4.21 14.83 9.00
CA TYR A 235 2.86 15.03 8.45
C TYR A 235 1.73 14.82 9.45
N GLY A 236 1.99 14.25 10.64
CA GLY A 236 0.94 13.92 11.60
C GLY A 236 0.01 12.81 11.09
N ALA A 237 0.47 11.95 10.18
CA ALA A 237 -0.35 10.88 9.62
C ALA A 237 -0.79 9.92 10.73
N GLU A 238 -2.09 9.61 10.79
CA GLU A 238 -2.63 8.70 11.79
C GLU A 238 -2.12 7.26 11.57
N ILE A 239 -2.02 6.84 10.31
CA ILE A 239 -1.63 5.48 9.92
C ILE A 239 -0.52 5.58 8.86
N PRO A 240 0.74 5.76 9.27
CA PRO A 240 1.87 5.65 8.36
C PRO A 240 1.89 4.32 7.62
N HIS A 241 2.39 4.33 6.40
CA HIS A 241 2.58 3.11 5.63
C HIS A 241 3.83 3.18 4.75
N TYR A 242 4.29 2.04 4.29
CA TYR A 242 5.39 1.98 3.33
C TYR A 242 5.22 0.85 2.31
N PHE A 243 5.87 1.03 1.15
CA PHE A 243 6.05 -0.03 0.16
C PHE A 243 7.54 -0.38 0.03
N ARG A 244 7.84 -1.68 0.05
CA ARG A 244 9.19 -2.25 -0.14
C ARG A 244 9.17 -3.61 -0.83
N ASP A 245 8.24 -4.46 -0.41
CA ASP A 245 8.21 -5.87 -0.80
C ASP A 245 7.14 -6.12 -1.85
N LEU A 246 7.47 -7.00 -2.80
CA LEU A 246 6.51 -7.56 -3.74
C LEU A 246 6.72 -9.08 -3.86
N TYR A 247 5.63 -9.81 -4.09
CA TYR A 247 5.64 -11.26 -4.22
C TYR A 247 4.83 -11.72 -5.43
N THR A 248 5.51 -12.41 -6.34
CA THR A 248 4.89 -12.96 -7.57
C THR A 248 4.53 -14.43 -7.45
N GLU A 249 4.99 -15.09 -6.39
CA GLU A 249 4.70 -16.50 -6.11
C GLU A 249 3.24 -16.67 -5.67
N LYS A 250 2.57 -17.68 -6.23
CA LYS A 250 1.14 -17.92 -5.99
C LYS A 250 0.83 -18.24 -4.53
N GLU A 251 1.72 -18.97 -3.88
CA GLU A 251 1.55 -19.45 -2.50
C GLU A 251 1.86 -18.37 -1.45
N LYS A 252 2.42 -17.24 -1.87
CA LYS A 252 2.83 -16.17 -0.98
C LYS A 252 1.74 -15.10 -0.90
N SER A 253 1.25 -14.86 0.31
CA SER A 253 0.27 -13.81 0.56
C SER A 253 0.86 -12.43 0.30
N VAL A 254 0.02 -11.56 -0.25
CA VAL A 254 0.27 -10.13 -0.52
C VAL A 254 -0.68 -9.24 0.30
N ALA A 255 -1.32 -9.79 1.33
CA ALA A 255 -2.08 -9.00 2.28
C ALA A 255 -1.18 -7.99 3.03
N PRO A 256 -1.58 -6.72 3.15
CA PRO A 256 -0.88 -5.74 3.97
C PRO A 256 -0.62 -6.24 5.40
N GLN A 257 0.52 -5.83 5.97
CA GLN A 257 0.94 -6.24 7.31
C GLN A 257 0.87 -5.06 8.27
N VAL A 258 0.11 -5.18 9.34
CA VAL A 258 0.04 -4.17 10.41
C VAL A 258 1.15 -4.45 11.42
N LEU A 259 2.05 -3.49 11.61
CA LEU A 259 3.25 -3.62 12.43
C LEU A 259 3.26 -2.58 13.54
N HIS A 260 3.99 -2.90 14.61
CA HIS A 260 4.23 -2.01 15.75
C HIS A 260 2.95 -1.39 16.36
N ALA A 261 1.86 -2.15 16.35
CA ALA A 261 0.60 -1.72 16.95
C ALA A 261 0.75 -1.46 18.46
N SER A 262 0.38 -0.27 18.93
CA SER A 262 0.45 0.09 20.34
C SER A 262 -0.61 1.15 20.71
N GLY A 263 -0.87 1.32 22.01
CA GLY A 263 -1.80 2.34 22.49
C GLY A 263 -3.26 2.16 22.04
N LEU A 264 -3.68 0.94 21.67
CA LEU A 264 -4.97 0.67 21.00
C LEU A 264 -6.21 1.06 21.82
N ASP A 265 -6.13 1.01 23.15
CA ASP A 265 -7.20 1.43 24.06
C ASP A 265 -7.11 2.93 24.44
N GLY A 266 -6.09 3.63 23.95
CA GLY A 266 -5.84 5.04 24.21
C GLY A 266 -6.44 5.98 23.16
N ASN A 267 -6.23 7.28 23.35
CA ASN A 267 -6.73 8.31 22.42
C ASN A 267 -5.86 8.45 21.14
N ASP A 268 -4.61 7.97 21.19
CA ASP A 268 -3.63 8.02 20.12
C ASP A 268 -3.06 6.62 19.85
N PRO A 269 -3.85 5.73 19.24
CA PRO A 269 -3.37 4.43 18.82
C PRO A 269 -2.39 4.58 17.66
N GLU A 270 -1.38 3.73 17.63
CA GLU A 270 -0.31 3.79 16.65
C GLU A 270 -0.14 2.44 15.97
N CYS A 271 0.15 2.47 14.68
CA CYS A 271 0.68 1.34 13.92
C CYS A 271 1.32 1.85 12.63
N VAL A 272 2.08 1.00 11.96
CA VAL A 272 2.59 1.24 10.60
C VAL A 272 2.20 0.07 9.72
N VAL A 273 1.80 0.34 8.48
CA VAL A 273 1.37 -0.71 7.55
C VAL A 273 2.40 -0.93 6.44
N SER A 274 2.87 -2.16 6.31
CA SER A 274 3.64 -2.61 5.15
C SER A 274 2.69 -2.98 4.02
N ILE A 275 2.76 -2.27 2.91
CA ILE A 275 2.01 -2.54 1.68
C ILE A 275 2.85 -3.46 0.79
N LEU A 276 2.21 -4.50 0.26
CA LEU A 276 2.87 -5.51 -0.58
C LEU A 276 2.38 -5.42 -2.02
N GLY A 277 3.32 -5.37 -2.95
CA GLY A 277 3.04 -5.51 -4.38
C GLY A 277 2.84 -6.98 -4.76
N CYS A 278 2.06 -7.25 -5.80
CA CYS A 278 1.79 -8.63 -6.24
C CYS A 278 2.35 -8.98 -7.62
N THR A 279 2.91 -8.00 -8.34
CA THR A 279 3.46 -8.18 -9.69
C THR A 279 4.92 -7.75 -9.76
N GLY A 280 5.67 -8.35 -10.68
CA GLY A 280 6.90 -7.72 -11.15
C GLY A 280 6.58 -6.51 -12.02
N ASP A 281 7.61 -5.73 -12.35
CA ASP A 281 7.46 -4.68 -13.37
C ASP A 281 7.42 -5.30 -14.76
N TRP A 282 6.21 -5.63 -15.20
CA TRP A 282 5.95 -6.13 -16.55
C TRP A 282 5.32 -5.06 -17.45
N PHE A 283 5.46 -3.77 -17.11
CA PHE A 283 4.99 -2.65 -17.92
C PHE A 283 6.06 -2.12 -18.88
N GLY A 284 7.33 -2.32 -18.54
CA GLY A 284 8.48 -1.87 -19.33
C GLY A 284 9.80 -1.88 -18.57
N GLY A 285 9.76 -2.27 -17.29
CA GLY A 285 10.92 -2.27 -16.42
C GLY A 285 11.29 -0.87 -15.93
N TRP A 286 12.18 -0.83 -14.94
CA TRP A 286 12.72 0.41 -14.38
C TRP A 286 13.55 1.22 -15.37
N ASP A 287 14.14 0.57 -16.38
CA ASP A 287 14.96 1.25 -17.39
C ASP A 287 14.19 1.67 -18.65
N GLY A 288 12.97 1.16 -18.87
CA GLY A 288 12.16 1.44 -20.05
C GLY A 288 12.81 0.97 -21.36
N LEU A 289 13.63 -0.08 -21.33
CA LEU A 289 14.33 -0.59 -22.52
C LEU A 289 13.78 -1.92 -23.06
N VAL A 290 13.01 -2.66 -22.25
CA VAL A 290 12.41 -3.93 -22.64
C VAL A 290 10.89 -3.82 -22.55
N PRO A 291 10.14 -4.07 -23.64
CA PRO A 291 8.69 -3.91 -23.61
C PRO A 291 8.05 -4.88 -22.61
N GLY A 292 7.00 -4.40 -21.95
CA GLY A 292 6.20 -5.20 -21.02
C GLY A 292 5.27 -6.20 -21.72
N ASP A 293 4.50 -6.94 -20.91
CA ASP A 293 3.52 -7.92 -21.39
C ASP A 293 2.28 -7.97 -20.49
N ALA A 294 1.14 -7.53 -21.04
CA ALA A 294 -0.16 -7.55 -20.37
C ALA A 294 -0.60 -8.97 -19.95
N ASN A 295 -0.18 -10.02 -20.67
CA ASN A 295 -0.61 -11.39 -20.41
C ASN A 295 -0.03 -11.95 -19.10
N LYS A 296 1.04 -11.37 -18.57
CA LYS A 296 1.56 -11.74 -17.23
C LYS A 296 0.62 -11.29 -16.11
N PHE A 297 -0.09 -10.18 -16.31
CA PHE A 297 -1.09 -9.67 -15.37
C PHE A 297 -2.40 -10.43 -15.53
N ILE A 298 -2.95 -10.42 -16.75
CA ILE A 298 -4.21 -11.09 -17.11
C ILE A 298 -4.19 -11.41 -18.60
N THR A 299 -4.37 -12.68 -18.96
CA THR A 299 -4.35 -13.15 -20.35
C THR A 299 -5.52 -12.63 -21.16
N GLY A 300 -5.39 -12.61 -22.49
CA GLY A 300 -6.44 -12.10 -23.39
C GLY A 300 -7.75 -12.89 -23.36
N ASP A 301 -7.72 -14.15 -22.91
CA ASP A 301 -8.91 -14.98 -22.64
C ASP A 301 -9.49 -14.76 -21.23
N LEU A 302 -8.86 -13.90 -20.42
CA LEU A 302 -9.25 -13.57 -19.05
C LEU A 302 -9.15 -14.73 -18.06
N VAL A 303 -8.52 -15.86 -18.41
CA VAL A 303 -8.52 -17.06 -17.57
C VAL A 303 -7.35 -17.10 -16.59
N SER A 304 -6.22 -16.48 -16.92
CA SER A 304 -4.97 -16.63 -16.14
C SER A 304 -4.18 -15.34 -16.03
N GLY A 305 -3.11 -15.37 -15.25
CA GLY A 305 -2.25 -14.22 -14.95
C GLY A 305 -2.27 -13.86 -13.47
N ARG A 306 -1.25 -13.13 -13.02
CA ARG A 306 -1.04 -12.87 -11.59
C ARG A 306 -2.18 -12.08 -10.94
N MET A 307 -2.80 -11.16 -11.68
CA MET A 307 -3.96 -10.41 -11.17
C MET A 307 -5.16 -11.33 -10.96
N VAL A 308 -5.36 -12.33 -11.84
CA VAL A 308 -6.44 -13.31 -11.68
C VAL A 308 -6.24 -14.11 -10.39
N GLU A 309 -5.02 -14.60 -10.15
CA GLU A 309 -4.71 -15.40 -8.97
C GLU A 309 -4.96 -14.65 -7.66
N VAL A 310 -4.52 -13.39 -7.58
CA VAL A 310 -4.64 -12.57 -6.36
C VAL A 310 -6.08 -12.08 -6.15
N ILE A 311 -6.76 -11.70 -7.22
CA ILE A 311 -8.17 -11.27 -7.12
C ILE A 311 -9.06 -12.46 -6.69
N GLU A 312 -8.82 -13.65 -7.22
CA GLU A 312 -9.58 -14.85 -6.85
C GLU A 312 -9.30 -15.35 -5.42
N SER A 313 -8.13 -15.02 -4.85
CA SER A 313 -7.86 -15.27 -3.42
C SER A 313 -8.51 -14.22 -2.50
N GLY A 314 -9.00 -13.11 -3.05
CA GLY A 314 -9.60 -12.01 -2.31
C GLY A 314 -8.59 -11.11 -1.60
N GLU A 315 -7.30 -11.17 -1.94
CA GLU A 315 -6.28 -10.27 -1.41
C GLU A 315 -6.17 -8.97 -2.24
N PRO A 316 -5.61 -7.87 -1.69
CA PRO A 316 -5.33 -6.66 -2.46
C PRO A 316 -4.42 -6.94 -3.66
N ALA A 317 -4.93 -6.65 -4.86
CA ALA A 317 -4.17 -6.82 -6.09
C ALA A 317 -3.46 -5.51 -6.45
N ILE A 318 -2.25 -5.34 -5.92
CA ILE A 318 -1.44 -4.12 -6.08
C ILE A 318 -0.35 -4.36 -7.11
N MET A 319 -0.50 -3.74 -8.28
CA MET A 319 0.49 -3.79 -9.36
C MET A 319 1.67 -2.86 -9.06
N VAL A 320 2.87 -3.22 -9.55
CA VAL A 320 4.09 -2.41 -9.40
C VAL A 320 4.67 -2.10 -10.78
N CYS A 321 5.08 -0.86 -10.98
CA CYS A 321 5.77 -0.41 -12.18
C CYS A 321 6.71 0.76 -11.89
N HIS A 322 7.55 1.10 -12.86
CA HIS A 322 8.37 2.30 -12.82
C HIS A 322 7.98 3.26 -13.94
N TRP A 323 8.10 4.55 -13.66
CA TRP A 323 7.69 5.61 -14.58
C TRP A 323 8.41 5.58 -15.94
N PRO A 324 9.72 5.27 -16.02
CA PRO A 324 10.41 5.09 -17.31
C PRO A 324 9.80 3.96 -18.16
N GLY A 325 9.40 2.85 -17.54
CA GLY A 325 8.72 1.73 -18.22
C GLY A 325 7.31 2.08 -18.70
N ILE A 326 6.57 2.89 -17.95
CA ILE A 326 5.24 3.38 -18.33
C ILE A 326 5.32 4.31 -19.54
N TYR A 327 6.27 5.25 -19.53
CA TYR A 327 6.49 6.19 -20.64
C TYR A 327 7.16 5.54 -21.86
N PHE A 328 8.05 4.57 -21.62
CA PHE A 328 8.78 3.77 -22.61
C PHE A 328 9.36 4.62 -23.75
N ASN A 329 10.24 5.56 -23.41
CA ASN A 329 10.93 6.43 -24.37
C ASN A 329 10.02 7.25 -25.31
N GLY A 330 8.78 7.51 -24.90
CA GLY A 330 7.79 8.25 -25.69
C GLY A 330 6.83 7.38 -26.49
N GLU A 331 7.07 6.08 -26.58
CA GLU A 331 6.15 5.13 -27.24
C GLU A 331 4.93 4.81 -26.36
N LYS A 332 5.02 5.05 -25.04
CA LYS A 332 3.94 4.84 -24.06
C LYS A 332 3.49 3.37 -23.99
N THR A 333 4.40 2.44 -24.27
CA THR A 333 4.13 1.00 -24.27
C THR A 333 3.55 0.53 -22.94
N GLY A 334 4.17 0.89 -21.81
CA GLY A 334 3.65 0.53 -20.49
C GLY A 334 2.30 1.17 -20.17
N PHE A 335 2.05 2.40 -20.62
CA PHE A 335 0.73 3.01 -20.49
C PHE A 335 -0.36 2.28 -21.29
N ASN A 336 -0.05 1.84 -22.51
CA ASN A 336 -0.99 1.03 -23.30
C ASN A 336 -1.23 -0.35 -22.70
N ILE A 337 -0.22 -0.94 -22.05
CA ILE A 337 -0.37 -2.17 -21.25
C ILE A 337 -1.33 -1.93 -20.09
N LEU A 338 -1.19 -0.82 -19.34
CA LEU A 338 -2.11 -0.47 -18.25
C LEU A 338 -3.57 -0.32 -18.74
N LYS A 339 -3.77 0.35 -19.87
CA LYS A 339 -5.10 0.49 -20.50
C LYS A 339 -5.71 -0.87 -20.82
N GLU A 340 -4.93 -1.79 -21.38
CA GLU A 340 -5.38 -3.12 -21.73
C GLU A 340 -5.68 -3.98 -20.48
N ILE A 341 -4.86 -3.89 -19.43
CA ILE A 341 -5.12 -4.56 -18.15
C ILE A 341 -6.42 -4.05 -17.54
N LYS A 342 -6.61 -2.72 -17.45
CA LYS A 342 -7.85 -2.12 -16.92
C LYS A 342 -9.07 -2.63 -17.66
N LYS A 343 -9.04 -2.62 -18.99
CA LYS A 343 -10.11 -3.16 -19.84
C LYS A 343 -10.39 -4.64 -19.54
N ARG A 344 -9.36 -5.48 -19.42
CA ARG A 344 -9.52 -6.92 -19.13
C ARG A 344 -10.09 -7.17 -17.74
N LEU A 345 -9.65 -6.40 -16.75
CA LEU A 345 -10.19 -6.48 -15.38
C LEU A 345 -11.67 -6.09 -15.34
N ASP A 346 -12.06 -4.98 -15.99
CA ASP A 346 -13.46 -4.54 -16.07
C ASP A 346 -14.35 -5.54 -16.82
N GLN A 347 -13.79 -6.26 -17.82
CA GLN A 347 -14.52 -7.29 -18.55
C GLN A 347 -14.76 -8.55 -17.72
N LYS A 348 -13.82 -8.91 -16.85
CA LYS A 348 -13.88 -10.15 -16.06
C LYS A 348 -14.62 -9.97 -14.73
N TYR A 349 -14.43 -8.83 -14.06
CA TYR A 349 -14.84 -8.63 -12.68
C TYR A 349 -15.79 -7.44 -12.53
N ASP A 350 -16.86 -7.63 -11.76
CA ASP A 350 -17.79 -6.59 -11.33
C ASP A 350 -17.63 -6.24 -9.84
N ASN A 351 -16.63 -6.82 -9.17
CA ASN A 351 -16.42 -6.75 -7.72
C ASN A 351 -15.05 -6.15 -7.31
N LEU A 352 -14.53 -5.20 -8.09
CA LEU A 352 -13.25 -4.53 -7.82
C LEU A 352 -13.46 -3.11 -7.31
N ILE A 353 -12.54 -2.63 -6.46
CA ILE A 353 -12.46 -1.23 -6.05
C ILE A 353 -11.03 -0.71 -6.19
N TRP A 354 -10.85 0.37 -6.94
CA TRP A 354 -9.56 1.04 -7.04
C TRP A 354 -9.33 1.93 -5.82
N MET A 355 -8.21 1.71 -5.14
CA MET A 355 -7.86 2.39 -3.88
C MET A 355 -6.45 2.95 -3.90
N LYS A 356 -6.25 4.06 -3.19
CA LYS A 356 -4.93 4.56 -2.80
C LYS A 356 -4.29 3.63 -1.76
N LEU A 357 -2.98 3.76 -1.53
CA LEU A 357 -2.30 2.94 -0.54
C LEU A 357 -2.70 3.34 0.89
N SER A 358 -2.89 4.63 1.16
CA SER A 358 -3.42 5.18 2.41
C SER A 358 -4.81 4.63 2.74
N GLU A 359 -5.69 4.53 1.74
CA GLU A 359 -7.03 3.94 1.87
C GLU A 359 -6.93 2.43 2.23
N ILE A 360 -6.02 1.68 1.58
CA ILE A 360 -5.77 0.26 1.88
C ILE A 360 -5.16 0.10 3.28
N ALA A 361 -4.14 0.89 3.62
CA ALA A 361 -3.48 0.86 4.92
C ALA A 361 -4.47 1.09 6.06
N ARG A 362 -5.31 2.12 5.92
CA ARG A 362 -6.36 2.44 6.89
C ARG A 362 -7.36 1.32 7.06
N TYR A 363 -7.81 0.70 5.96
CA TYR A 363 -8.74 -0.42 6.05
C TYR A 363 -8.10 -1.63 6.74
N TRP A 364 -6.85 -1.96 6.44
CA TRP A 364 -6.16 -3.09 7.06
C TRP A 364 -5.88 -2.87 8.54
N ALA A 365 -5.43 -1.68 8.92
CA ALA A 365 -5.28 -1.32 10.33
C ALA A 365 -6.59 -1.46 11.10
N ALA A 366 -7.71 -0.96 10.56
CA ALA A 366 -9.03 -1.12 11.17
C ALA A 366 -9.48 -2.59 11.19
N LYS A 367 -9.30 -3.34 10.08
CA LYS A 367 -9.68 -4.76 9.96
C LYS A 367 -8.98 -5.64 10.98
N GLU A 368 -7.70 -5.42 11.22
CA GLU A 368 -6.88 -6.26 12.09
C GLU A 368 -6.99 -5.87 13.57
N LEU A 369 -7.05 -4.57 13.86
CA LEU A 369 -6.93 -4.06 15.24
C LEU A 369 -8.28 -3.78 15.92
N THR A 370 -9.39 -3.86 15.19
CA THR A 370 -10.73 -3.69 15.76
C THR A 370 -11.15 -4.92 16.55
N SER A 371 -11.52 -4.72 17.81
CA SER A 371 -12.11 -5.77 18.65
C SER A 371 -13.60 -5.90 18.38
N ILE A 372 -14.08 -7.12 18.14
CA ILE A 372 -15.48 -7.42 17.84
C ILE A 372 -15.98 -8.46 18.84
N SER A 373 -17.07 -8.15 19.55
CA SER A 373 -17.79 -9.10 20.40
C SER A 373 -19.26 -9.17 19.98
N THR A 374 -19.76 -10.39 19.84
CA THR A 374 -21.12 -10.66 19.40
C THR A 374 -21.97 -11.16 20.57
N ASP A 375 -23.19 -10.64 20.64
CA ASP A 375 -24.27 -11.15 21.49
C ASP A 375 -25.46 -11.55 20.61
N ARG A 376 -26.55 -12.02 21.20
CA ARG A 376 -27.74 -12.48 20.46
C ARG A 376 -28.37 -11.41 19.57
N ASN A 377 -28.41 -10.17 20.04
CA ASN A 377 -29.13 -9.06 19.39
C ASN A 377 -28.24 -7.86 19.06
N SER A 378 -26.96 -7.89 19.44
CA SER A 378 -26.03 -6.80 19.14
C SER A 378 -24.61 -7.27 18.89
N ILE A 379 -23.84 -6.44 18.19
CA ILE A 379 -22.39 -6.59 18.00
C ILE A 379 -21.74 -5.33 18.53
N MET A 380 -20.87 -5.49 19.51
CA MET A 380 -20.04 -4.42 20.03
C MET A 380 -18.71 -4.41 19.31
N ILE A 381 -18.31 -3.24 18.84
CA ILE A 381 -17.12 -3.06 18.01
C ILE A 381 -16.31 -1.91 18.62
N ASN A 382 -15.10 -2.20 19.09
CA ASN A 382 -14.17 -1.19 19.59
C ASN A 382 -13.03 -1.02 18.59
N ALA A 383 -13.03 0.10 17.88
CA ALA A 383 -12.15 0.36 16.74
C ALA A 383 -11.07 1.41 17.08
N PRO A 384 -9.78 1.04 17.08
CA PRO A 384 -8.70 2.03 17.24
C PRO A 384 -8.65 3.05 16.09
N PHE A 385 -9.03 2.62 14.88
CA PHE A 385 -9.01 3.44 13.67
C PHE A 385 -10.36 3.42 12.97
N SER A 386 -10.81 4.59 12.51
CA SER A 386 -11.98 4.70 11.65
C SER A 386 -11.66 4.29 10.21
N THR A 387 -12.61 3.68 9.51
CA THR A 387 -12.48 3.38 8.09
C THR A 387 -13.85 3.35 7.39
N PRO A 388 -13.97 3.90 6.17
CA PRO A 388 -15.21 3.77 5.40
C PRO A 388 -15.40 2.34 4.87
N GLY A 389 -16.65 1.95 4.64
CA GLY A 389 -16.98 0.66 4.02
C GLY A 389 -16.56 -0.58 4.81
N PHE A 390 -16.41 -0.47 6.13
CA PHE A 390 -16.14 -1.60 7.01
C PHE A 390 -17.24 -2.65 6.86
N THR A 391 -16.85 -3.86 6.45
CA THR A 391 -17.79 -4.90 6.04
C THR A 391 -17.61 -6.13 6.90
N ILE A 392 -18.71 -6.61 7.49
CA ILE A 392 -18.73 -7.79 8.37
C ILE A 392 -19.71 -8.82 7.80
N LYS A 393 -19.29 -10.09 7.78
CA LYS A 393 -20.15 -11.24 7.54
C LYS A 393 -20.49 -11.94 8.85
N LEU A 394 -21.76 -12.20 9.05
CA LEU A 394 -22.31 -13.01 10.13
C LEU A 394 -22.77 -14.36 9.57
N ASN A 395 -22.59 -15.42 10.36
CA ASN A 395 -23.10 -16.75 10.03
C ASN A 395 -24.62 -16.92 10.24
N SER A 396 -25.31 -15.87 10.71
CA SER A 396 -26.73 -15.87 11.02
C SER A 396 -27.50 -14.86 10.18
N SER A 397 -28.75 -15.17 9.88
CA SER A 397 -29.64 -14.36 9.05
C SER A 397 -30.51 -13.45 9.90
N PHE A 398 -30.53 -12.16 9.59
CA PHE A 398 -31.32 -11.16 10.30
C PHE A 398 -32.27 -10.44 9.34
N ARG A 399 -33.44 -10.03 9.84
CA ARG A 399 -34.45 -9.37 9.01
C ARG A 399 -34.17 -7.88 8.92
N ASN A 400 -33.77 -7.29 10.03
CA ASN A 400 -33.47 -5.88 10.17
C ASN A 400 -32.11 -5.71 10.86
N MET A 401 -31.38 -4.70 10.43
CA MET A 401 -30.09 -4.34 10.97
C MET A 401 -30.04 -2.83 11.18
N GLY A 402 -29.36 -2.38 12.22
CA GLY A 402 -29.14 -0.98 12.52
C GLY A 402 -27.75 -0.72 13.05
N ILE A 403 -27.29 0.53 12.97
CA ILE A 403 -26.05 0.98 13.61
C ILE A 403 -26.44 2.02 14.67
N ARG A 404 -26.05 1.77 15.91
CA ARG A 404 -26.27 2.71 17.01
C ARG A 404 -24.99 3.49 17.30
N ARG A 405 -25.11 4.82 17.34
CA ARG A 405 -24.03 5.77 17.66
C ARG A 405 -24.54 6.87 18.55
N ALA A 406 -23.82 7.16 19.64
CA ALA A 406 -24.18 8.22 20.58
C ALA A 406 -25.65 8.17 21.05
N GLY A 407 -26.25 6.97 21.14
CA GLY A 407 -27.64 6.77 21.53
C GLY A 407 -28.67 6.83 20.39
N GLU A 408 -28.28 7.22 19.17
CA GLU A 408 -29.15 7.21 17.99
C GLU A 408 -28.96 5.92 17.19
N GLU A 409 -30.06 5.22 16.89
CA GLU A 409 -30.06 4.06 16.00
C GLU A 409 -30.44 4.48 14.58
N ARG A 410 -29.58 4.15 13.61
CA ARG A 410 -29.84 4.36 12.19
C ARG A 410 -30.07 3.01 11.51
N PRO A 411 -31.26 2.76 10.92
CA PRO A 411 -31.52 1.51 10.23
C PRO A 411 -30.67 1.40 8.97
N LEU A 412 -30.20 0.18 8.69
CA LEU A 412 -29.48 -0.14 7.47
C LEU A 412 -30.46 -0.49 6.34
N VAL A 413 -30.08 -0.15 5.11
CA VAL A 413 -30.89 -0.44 3.93
C VAL A 413 -30.62 -1.87 3.46
N ARG A 414 -31.68 -2.69 3.38
CA ARG A 414 -31.57 -4.06 2.87
C ARG A 414 -31.41 -4.09 1.36
N LEU A 415 -30.39 -4.78 0.88
CA LEU A 415 -30.13 -5.03 -0.53
C LEU A 415 -30.81 -6.32 -1.01
N LYS A 416 -31.03 -6.40 -2.33
CA LYS A 416 -31.58 -7.60 -2.99
C LYS A 416 -30.50 -8.63 -3.35
N ASP A 417 -29.26 -8.17 -3.51
CA ASP A 417 -28.09 -8.96 -3.87
C ASP A 417 -26.82 -8.37 -3.25
N GLU A 418 -25.70 -9.09 -3.39
CA GLU A 418 -24.40 -8.72 -2.84
C GLU A 418 -23.59 -7.74 -3.72
N LYS A 419 -24.12 -7.30 -4.87
CA LYS A 419 -23.32 -6.56 -5.88
C LYS A 419 -23.27 -5.05 -5.67
N SER A 420 -24.02 -4.52 -4.71
CA SER A 420 -24.28 -3.07 -4.58
C SER A 420 -24.00 -2.53 -3.18
N PHE A 421 -23.04 -3.11 -2.46
CA PHE A 421 -22.69 -2.66 -1.12
C PHE A 421 -22.15 -1.23 -1.12
N LYS A 422 -22.67 -0.44 -0.19
CA LYS A 422 -22.19 0.90 0.19
C LYS A 422 -22.39 1.08 1.69
N GLY A 423 -21.77 2.10 2.27
CA GLY A 423 -22.00 2.44 3.67
C GLY A 423 -23.50 2.57 3.99
N GLY A 424 -23.95 1.94 5.08
CA GLY A 424 -25.34 1.98 5.50
C GLY A 424 -26.24 0.89 4.90
N THR A 425 -25.66 -0.22 4.40
CA THR A 425 -26.41 -1.29 3.74
C THR A 425 -26.15 -2.67 4.34
N PHE A 426 -27.08 -3.60 4.13
CA PHE A 426 -26.88 -5.01 4.46
C PHE A 426 -27.58 -5.93 3.45
N TYR A 427 -27.08 -7.14 3.31
CA TYR A 427 -27.73 -8.25 2.59
C TYR A 427 -27.86 -9.43 3.54
N SER A 428 -28.98 -10.16 3.45
CA SER A 428 -29.20 -11.35 4.29
C SER A 428 -29.95 -12.42 3.52
N ASP A 429 -29.39 -13.62 3.54
CA ASP A 429 -29.93 -14.84 2.92
C ASP A 429 -29.77 -16.05 3.87
N ARG A 430 -29.94 -17.27 3.36
CA ARG A 430 -29.81 -18.50 4.14
C ARG A 430 -28.38 -18.82 4.62
N ASN A 431 -27.37 -18.17 4.05
CA ASN A 431 -25.96 -18.40 4.34
C ASN A 431 -25.41 -17.40 5.36
N GLY A 432 -26.18 -16.37 5.71
CA GLY A 432 -25.82 -15.39 6.73
C GLY A 432 -26.25 -13.97 6.37
N THR A 433 -25.59 -13.01 7.02
CA THR A 433 -25.83 -11.57 6.82
C THR A 433 -24.51 -10.86 6.58
N ILE A 434 -24.43 -10.06 5.52
CA ILE A 434 -23.29 -9.18 5.24
C ILE A 434 -23.73 -7.75 5.46
N ILE A 435 -22.94 -6.99 6.21
CA ILE A 435 -23.27 -5.66 6.69
C ILE A 435 -22.12 -4.73 6.30
N CYS A 436 -22.43 -3.56 5.72
CA CYS A 436 -21.44 -2.57 5.32
C CYS A 436 -21.80 -1.18 5.89
N PHE A 437 -20.87 -0.59 6.62
CA PHE A 437 -21.02 0.72 7.25
C PHE A 437 -19.66 1.39 7.43
N ASP A 438 -19.64 2.71 7.62
CA ASP A 438 -18.39 3.42 7.92
C ASP A 438 -18.06 3.22 9.39
N LEU A 439 -16.91 2.66 9.73
CA LEU A 439 -16.52 2.44 11.12
C LEU A 439 -16.00 3.74 11.74
N ASP A 440 -16.56 4.16 12.88
CA ASP A 440 -16.04 5.30 13.63
C ASP A 440 -14.97 4.83 14.63
N LYS A 441 -14.04 5.72 14.98
CA LYS A 441 -13.06 5.46 16.05
C LYS A 441 -13.78 5.32 17.40
N GLY A 442 -13.38 4.32 18.18
CA GLY A 442 -13.95 3.96 19.47
C GLY A 442 -15.11 2.97 19.36
N MET A 443 -16.11 3.13 20.23
CA MET A 443 -17.20 2.17 20.38
C MET A 443 -18.29 2.37 19.31
N ASN A 444 -18.63 1.28 18.63
CA ASN A 444 -19.74 1.17 17.69
C ASN A 444 -20.62 -0.01 18.11
N GLU A 445 -21.94 0.11 17.89
CA GLU A 445 -22.88 -0.99 18.14
C GLU A 445 -23.68 -1.28 16.86
N VAL A 446 -23.69 -2.53 16.43
CA VAL A 446 -24.60 -3.03 15.41
C VAL A 446 -25.78 -3.69 16.12
N VAL A 447 -27.00 -3.29 15.80
CA VAL A 447 -28.25 -3.84 16.36
C VAL A 447 -28.85 -4.82 15.37
N MET A 448 -29.28 -5.99 15.85
CA MET A 448 -29.77 -7.11 15.05
C MET A 448 -31.18 -7.49 15.48
N ASN A 449 -32.15 -7.44 14.56
CA ASN A 449 -33.58 -7.66 14.84
C ASN A 449 -34.28 -8.59 13.83
#